data_AF-A0A6I2ZNJ4-F1
#
_entry.id   AF-A0A6I2ZNJ4-F1
#
_cell.length_a   1.000
_cell.length_b   1.000
_cell.length_c   1.000
_cell.angle_alpha   90.00
_cell.angle_beta   90.00
_cell.angle_gamma   90.00
#
_symmetry.space_group_name_H-M   'P 1'
#
loop_
_entity.id
_entity.type
_entity.pdbx_description
1 polymer ?
#
loop_
_entity_poly.entity_id
_entity_poly.type
_entity_poly.pdbx_seq_one_letter_code
_entity_poly.pdbx_strand_id
1 'polypeptide(L)'
;QHVEGFSPELAIVTHGGGKELDEPVVVRPTSETVIGEYMSKWIQSYRDLPLLLNQWANVVRWELRPRLFLRTSEFLWQEGHCAHATEGDAASYAARILHEVYEEFMVNVLAIPVFTGRKIPQERFAGATNTLTCEAMMRDGKALQMGTSHELGQNFARAFDIGYQDEHGERQLCWTTSWGVSTRMMGGLIMAHGDDAGLRVPPRVAAVQAVVLVVKDEDGSVTQVARDLLDGLTESGVRCRLDAQVATGFGRRATDWELKGVPLRIEVGPRDLGEGRVVIARRDTGEKVPCELGELNLRAAAILEEMQLGMLEQSRSDRDARTFDVSSIAEAREAASTGFARIPWAALADGGIDQLAKEAITVRCLQSAEGGLAQSDDEPGAVALVARSY
;
A
#
# COMPACT_ATOMS: atom_id res chain seq x y z
N GLN A 1 20.66 -5.95 17.84
CA GLN A 1 19.37 -6.14 17.14
C GLN A 1 19.20 -5.23 15.94
N HIS A 2 18.96 -3.92 16.08
CA HIS A 2 18.71 -3.04 14.92
C HIS A 2 19.89 -3.00 13.92
N VAL A 3 21.11 -2.73 14.40
CA VAL A 3 22.32 -2.74 13.55
C VAL A 3 22.57 -4.11 12.93
N GLU A 4 22.43 -5.19 13.70
CA GLU A 4 22.61 -6.57 13.20
C GLU A 4 21.61 -6.93 12.09
N GLY A 5 20.35 -6.46 12.21
CA GLY A 5 19.30 -6.71 11.22
C GLY A 5 19.55 -6.04 9.88
N PHE A 6 20.21 -4.87 9.85
CA PHE A 6 20.49 -4.13 8.62
C PHE A 6 21.93 -4.28 8.11
N SER A 7 22.87 -4.73 8.94
CA SER A 7 24.29 -4.82 8.59
C SER A 7 24.60 -5.52 7.26
N PRO A 8 23.88 -6.57 6.83
CA PRO A 8 24.13 -7.21 5.53
C PRO A 8 23.70 -6.37 4.32
N GLU A 9 22.87 -5.34 4.52
CA GLU A 9 22.14 -4.62 3.47
C GLU A 9 22.56 -3.14 3.35
N LEU A 10 23.61 -2.71 4.05
CA LEU A 10 24.05 -1.31 4.07
C LEU A 10 24.87 -0.93 2.83
N ALA A 11 24.56 0.23 2.25
CA ALA A 11 25.47 0.92 1.33
C ALA A 11 26.35 1.90 2.12
N ILE A 12 27.66 1.74 2.01
CA ILE A 12 28.64 2.50 2.81
C ILE A 12 29.47 3.39 1.89
N VAL A 13 29.47 4.69 2.17
CA VAL A 13 30.32 5.70 1.52
C VAL A 13 31.62 5.80 2.30
N THR A 14 32.73 5.40 1.68
CA THR A 14 34.08 5.49 2.27
C THR A 14 34.91 6.61 1.68
N HIS A 15 34.51 7.19 0.54
CA HIS A 15 35.25 8.23 -0.15
C HIS A 15 34.33 9.39 -0.55
N GLY A 16 34.78 10.62 -0.32
CA GLY A 16 34.07 11.86 -0.68
C GLY A 16 35.04 12.94 -1.15
N GLY A 17 34.73 13.62 -2.26
CA GLY A 17 35.58 14.70 -2.78
C GLY A 17 37.00 14.26 -3.18
N GLY A 18 37.18 12.97 -3.51
CA GLY A 18 38.48 12.40 -3.90
C GLY A 18 39.38 11.98 -2.73
N LYS A 19 38.89 11.98 -1.49
CA LYS A 19 39.61 11.50 -0.31
C LYS A 19 38.81 10.41 0.40
N GLU A 20 39.52 9.52 1.09
CA GLU A 20 38.92 8.61 2.07
C GLU A 20 38.37 9.42 3.25
N LEU A 21 37.18 9.05 3.74
CA LEU A 21 36.53 9.70 4.87
C LEU A 21 37.11 9.15 6.18
N ASP A 22 37.33 10.03 7.16
CA ASP A 22 37.78 9.63 8.50
C ASP A 22 36.78 8.66 9.17
N GLU A 23 35.48 8.87 8.92
CA GLU A 23 34.40 7.98 9.34
C GLU A 23 33.54 7.62 8.12
N PRO A 24 33.40 6.32 7.79
CA PRO A 24 32.50 5.87 6.74
C PRO A 24 31.05 6.25 7.05
N VAL A 25 30.33 6.75 6.04
CA VAL A 25 28.93 7.16 6.19
C VAL A 25 28.03 6.10 5.57
N VAL A 26 27.00 5.69 6.32
CA VAL A 26 26.00 4.74 5.83
C VAL A 26 24.86 5.49 5.16
N VAL A 27 24.49 5.08 3.93
CA VAL A 27 23.25 5.55 3.31
C VAL A 27 22.08 4.91 4.04
N ARG A 28 21.16 5.71 4.56
CA ARG A 28 20.08 5.24 5.43
C ARG A 28 19.29 4.05 4.84
N PRO A 29 19.21 2.90 5.54
CA PRO A 29 18.24 1.86 5.24
C PRO A 29 16.86 2.16 5.87
N THR A 30 16.87 3.02 6.88
CA THR A 30 15.77 3.57 7.67
C THR A 30 16.32 4.70 8.56
N SER A 31 15.47 5.59 9.09
CA SER A 31 15.93 6.81 9.76
C SER A 31 15.84 6.79 11.30
N GLU A 32 15.54 5.67 11.96
CA GLU A 32 15.39 5.64 13.44
C GLU A 32 16.63 6.16 14.18
N THR A 33 17.85 5.83 13.70
CA THR A 33 19.09 6.25 14.37
C THR A 33 19.34 7.75 14.26
N VAL A 34 19.12 8.31 13.06
CA VAL A 34 19.26 9.75 12.82
C VAL A 34 18.18 10.51 13.58
N ILE A 35 16.93 10.08 13.49
CA ILE A 35 15.81 10.78 14.12
C ILE A 35 15.89 10.67 15.65
N GLY A 36 16.26 9.51 16.20
CA GLY A 36 16.41 9.30 17.64
C GLY A 36 17.40 10.28 18.28
N GLU A 37 18.55 10.49 17.63
CA GLU A 37 19.57 11.46 18.06
C GLU A 37 19.06 12.92 18.10
N TYR A 38 18.11 13.28 17.23
CA TYR A 38 17.49 14.61 17.26
C TYR A 38 16.31 14.68 18.22
N MET A 39 15.53 13.61 18.38
CA MET A 39 14.46 13.53 19.37
C MET A 39 14.98 13.78 20.79
N SER A 40 16.15 13.24 21.16
CA SER A 40 16.76 13.48 22.48
C SER A 40 17.19 14.94 22.72
N LYS A 41 17.44 15.70 21.64
CA LYS A 41 17.75 17.13 21.70
C LYS A 41 16.48 17.98 21.75
N TRP A 42 15.44 17.57 21.04
CA TRP A 42 14.19 18.33 20.93
C TRP A 42 13.28 18.16 22.14
N ILE A 43 13.19 16.95 22.69
CA ILE A 43 12.28 16.62 23.79
C ILE A 43 12.96 16.95 25.12
N GLN A 44 12.33 17.78 25.93
CA GLN A 44 12.85 18.17 27.25
C GLN A 44 11.81 17.93 28.37
N SER A 45 10.53 18.17 28.09
CA SER A 45 9.44 18.06 29.06
C SER A 45 8.23 17.32 28.49
N TYR A 46 7.33 16.90 29.36
CA TYR A 46 6.06 16.27 28.96
C TYR A 46 5.20 17.13 28.02
N ARG A 47 5.46 18.44 27.95
CA ARG A 47 4.76 19.38 27.05
C ARG A 47 5.22 19.28 25.60
N ASP A 48 6.37 18.65 25.35
CA ASP A 48 6.90 18.42 24.01
C ASP A 48 6.33 17.12 23.40
N LEU A 49 5.49 16.40 24.16
CA LEU A 49 4.89 15.13 23.78
C LEU A 49 3.36 15.26 23.58
N PRO A 50 2.77 14.48 22.66
CA PRO A 50 3.44 13.57 21.74
C PRO A 50 4.16 14.31 20.61
N LEU A 51 5.36 13.86 20.27
CA LEU A 51 6.08 14.32 19.08
C LEU A 51 5.74 13.40 17.92
N LEU A 52 5.08 13.92 16.87
CA LEU A 52 4.59 13.15 15.74
C LEU A 52 5.27 13.60 14.45
N LEU A 53 6.25 12.84 13.95
CA LEU A 53 7.01 13.18 12.75
C LEU A 53 6.64 12.28 11.58
N ASN A 54 6.65 12.84 10.37
CA ASN A 54 6.48 12.12 9.12
C ASN A 54 7.45 12.66 8.06
N GLN A 55 8.07 11.76 7.30
CA GLN A 55 8.98 12.09 6.21
C GLN A 55 8.65 11.29 4.95
N TRP A 56 8.70 11.97 3.80
CA TRP A 56 8.77 11.34 2.48
C TRP A 56 10.21 11.38 1.98
N ALA A 57 10.73 10.23 1.57
CA ALA A 57 12.16 10.03 1.40
C ALA A 57 12.48 8.88 0.44
N ASN A 58 13.70 8.86 -0.07
CA ASN A 58 14.33 7.65 -0.57
C ASN A 58 15.16 6.98 0.55
N VAL A 59 15.24 5.65 0.49
CA VAL A 59 16.15 4.82 1.31
C VAL A 59 16.84 3.77 0.46
N VAL A 60 17.96 3.24 0.96
CA VAL A 60 18.76 2.22 0.27
C VAL A 60 18.89 0.96 1.12
N ARG A 61 18.53 -0.19 0.53
CA ARG A 61 18.74 -1.54 1.12
C ARG A 61 19.31 -2.47 0.05
N TRP A 62 20.52 -2.96 0.25
CA TRP A 62 21.27 -3.73 -0.75
C TRP A 62 20.85 -5.21 -0.82
N GLU A 63 19.59 -5.47 -1.18
CA GLU A 63 19.03 -6.81 -1.23
C GLU A 63 19.38 -7.58 -2.53
N LEU A 64 19.68 -8.88 -2.41
CA LEU A 64 20.29 -9.69 -3.49
C LEU A 64 19.37 -10.08 -4.66
N ARG A 65 18.06 -9.79 -4.61
CA ARG A 65 17.07 -10.27 -5.61
C ARG A 65 15.99 -9.22 -5.91
N PRO A 66 16.28 -8.19 -6.72
CA PRO A 66 15.33 -7.12 -6.96
C PRO A 66 14.12 -7.60 -7.77
N ARG A 67 12.96 -7.03 -7.42
CA ARG A 67 11.68 -7.13 -8.13
C ARG A 67 11.09 -5.74 -8.18
N LEU A 68 10.80 -5.23 -9.39
CA LEU A 68 10.33 -3.86 -9.58
C LEU A 68 9.18 -3.51 -8.61
N PHE A 69 9.30 -2.36 -7.96
CA PHE A 69 8.45 -1.87 -6.86
C PHE A 69 8.45 -2.69 -5.56
N LEU A 70 8.55 -4.02 -5.62
CA LEU A 70 8.43 -4.89 -4.44
C LEU A 70 9.72 -4.94 -3.61
N ARG A 71 10.86 -4.90 -4.29
CA ARG A 71 12.20 -5.01 -3.71
C ARG A 71 13.20 -4.36 -4.67
N THR A 72 13.67 -3.17 -4.37
CA THR A 72 14.67 -2.46 -5.18
C THR A 72 15.77 -1.93 -4.27
N SER A 73 16.99 -1.75 -4.79
CA SER A 73 18.11 -1.29 -3.97
C SER A 73 17.88 0.11 -3.41
N GLU A 74 17.29 0.99 -4.21
CA GLU A 74 16.73 2.27 -3.77
C GLU A 74 15.21 2.22 -3.97
N PHE A 75 14.46 2.76 -3.01
CA PHE A 75 13.02 2.93 -3.14
C PHE A 75 12.54 4.18 -2.42
N LEU A 76 11.43 4.74 -2.92
CA LEU A 76 10.74 5.81 -2.24
C LEU A 76 9.84 5.22 -1.16
N TRP A 77 9.78 5.90 -0.03
CA TRP A 77 8.92 5.53 1.06
C TRP A 77 8.47 6.73 1.89
N GLN A 78 7.41 6.48 2.64
CA GLN A 78 6.99 7.30 3.75
C GLN A 78 7.42 6.58 5.03
N GLU A 79 8.04 7.32 5.93
CA GLU A 79 8.37 6.85 7.27
C GLU A 79 7.93 7.87 8.32
N GLY A 80 7.28 7.39 9.38
CA GLY A 80 6.85 8.19 10.51
C GLY A 80 7.55 7.72 11.77
N HIS A 81 7.91 8.67 12.63
CA HIS A 81 8.67 8.43 13.86
C HIS A 81 8.08 9.27 14.97
N CYS A 82 7.62 8.63 16.03
CA CYS A 82 6.89 9.32 17.10
C CYS A 82 7.47 8.99 18.47
N ALA A 83 7.29 9.92 19.40
CA ALA A 83 7.63 9.76 20.81
C ALA A 83 6.44 10.18 21.68
N HIS A 84 6.13 9.36 22.68
CA HIS A 84 4.96 9.46 23.54
C HIS A 84 5.35 9.38 25.01
N ALA A 85 4.52 9.96 25.87
CA ALA A 85 4.74 9.93 27.31
C ALA A 85 4.49 8.53 27.93
N THR A 86 3.56 7.77 27.37
CA THR A 86 3.12 6.47 27.90
C THR A 86 3.06 5.37 26.83
N GLU A 87 3.17 4.11 27.25
CA GLU A 87 3.04 2.95 26.38
C GLU A 87 1.67 2.89 25.71
N GLY A 88 0.60 3.15 26.47
CA GLY A 88 -0.76 3.12 25.96
C GLY A 88 -1.02 4.14 24.85
N ASP A 89 -0.47 5.35 24.98
CA ASP A 89 -0.56 6.38 23.94
C ASP A 89 0.22 5.98 22.67
N ALA A 90 1.43 5.45 22.84
CA ALA A 90 2.22 4.92 21.72
C ALA A 90 1.51 3.76 20.99
N ALA A 91 1.00 2.78 21.73
CA ALA A 91 0.28 1.65 21.16
C ALA A 91 -1.01 2.08 20.45
N SER A 92 -1.76 3.01 21.05
CA SER A 92 -2.96 3.60 20.44
C SER A 92 -2.63 4.33 19.14
N TYR A 93 -1.55 5.12 19.11
CA TYR A 93 -1.12 5.82 17.91
C TYR A 93 -0.62 4.86 16.82
N ALA A 94 0.12 3.82 17.17
CA ALA A 94 0.56 2.78 16.23
C ALA A 94 -0.63 2.06 15.57
N ALA A 95 -1.65 1.71 16.36
CA ALA A 95 -2.89 1.10 15.86
C ALA A 95 -3.71 2.09 15.01
N ARG A 96 -3.74 3.37 15.39
CA ARG A 96 -4.38 4.44 14.61
C ARG A 96 -3.76 4.57 13.22
N ILE A 97 -2.43 4.60 13.12
CA ILE A 97 -1.75 4.63 11.81
C ILE A 97 -2.10 3.40 10.98
N LEU A 98 -2.13 2.21 11.58
CA LEU A 98 -2.49 0.99 10.87
C LEU A 98 -3.91 1.05 10.29
N HIS A 99 -4.92 1.38 11.11
CA HIS A 99 -6.33 1.31 10.72
C HIS A 99 -6.82 2.55 9.99
N GLU A 100 -6.59 3.74 10.56
CA GLU A 100 -7.17 4.99 10.06
C GLU A 100 -6.38 5.61 8.90
N VAL A 101 -5.12 5.18 8.69
CA VAL A 101 -4.28 5.71 7.61
C VAL A 101 -3.99 4.63 6.57
N TYR A 102 -3.34 3.54 6.95
CA TYR A 102 -2.87 2.55 5.99
C TYR A 102 -3.98 1.65 5.46
N GLU A 103 -4.75 1.01 6.34
CA GLU A 103 -5.88 0.18 5.94
C GLU A 103 -6.94 1.00 5.19
N GLU A 104 -7.31 2.18 5.71
CA GLU A 104 -8.23 3.11 5.04
C GLU A 104 -7.77 3.41 3.61
N PHE A 105 -6.52 3.82 3.42
CA PHE A 105 -5.98 4.14 2.10
C PHE A 105 -5.97 2.91 1.19
N MET A 106 -5.52 1.76 1.68
CA MET A 106 -5.46 0.53 0.88
C MET A 106 -6.86 0.09 0.44
N VAL A 107 -7.84 0.11 1.33
CA VAL A 107 -9.21 -0.35 1.05
C VAL A 107 -9.97 0.68 0.22
N ASN A 108 -10.02 1.94 0.65
CA ASN A 108 -10.92 2.93 0.08
C ASN A 108 -10.30 3.67 -1.10
N VAL A 109 -8.97 3.76 -1.19
CA VAL A 109 -8.29 4.49 -2.28
C VAL A 109 -7.70 3.50 -3.30
N LEU A 110 -6.97 2.48 -2.86
CA LEU A 110 -6.39 1.47 -3.76
C LEU A 110 -7.38 0.36 -4.16
N ALA A 111 -8.55 0.28 -3.52
CA ALA A 111 -9.50 -0.82 -3.72
C ALA A 111 -8.89 -2.21 -3.44
N ILE A 112 -7.98 -2.30 -2.46
CA ILE A 112 -7.29 -3.54 -2.08
C ILE A 112 -7.69 -3.91 -0.66
N PRO A 113 -8.41 -5.02 -0.45
CA PRO A 113 -8.70 -5.52 0.88
C PRO A 113 -7.43 -6.09 1.53
N VAL A 114 -7.23 -5.79 2.81
CA VAL A 114 -6.10 -6.29 3.60
C VAL A 114 -6.58 -7.03 4.83
N PHE A 115 -5.72 -7.92 5.34
CA PHE A 115 -5.81 -8.40 6.71
C PHE A 115 -4.83 -7.61 7.58
N THR A 116 -5.32 -7.08 8.69
CA THR A 116 -4.47 -6.49 9.73
C THR A 116 -4.14 -7.52 10.79
N GLY A 117 -2.92 -7.49 11.31
CA GLY A 117 -2.53 -8.35 12.43
C GLY A 117 -1.16 -8.00 13.01
N ARG A 118 -0.74 -8.76 14.02
CA ARG A 118 0.60 -8.67 14.62
C ARG A 118 1.58 -9.58 13.91
N LYS A 119 2.84 -9.18 13.77
CA LYS A 119 3.92 -10.11 13.40
C LYS A 119 4.33 -10.96 14.59
N ILE A 120 4.60 -12.24 14.30
CA ILE A 120 5.28 -13.13 15.24
C ILE A 120 6.67 -12.58 15.58
N PRO A 121 7.23 -12.88 16.77
CA PRO A 121 8.50 -12.31 17.20
C PRO A 121 9.65 -12.39 16.18
N GLN A 122 9.75 -13.49 15.42
CA GLN A 122 10.80 -13.71 14.42
C GLN A 122 10.68 -12.81 13.18
N GLU A 123 9.49 -12.25 12.92
CA GLU A 123 9.16 -11.44 11.73
C GLU A 123 8.93 -9.96 12.09
N ARG A 124 9.22 -9.56 13.33
CA ARG A 124 9.12 -8.16 13.77
C ARG A 124 10.23 -7.31 13.19
N PHE A 125 10.00 -6.00 13.23
CA PHE A 125 11.05 -5.04 12.92
C PHE A 125 12.18 -5.14 13.96
N ALA A 126 13.42 -5.07 13.50
CA ALA A 126 14.58 -5.23 14.36
C ALA A 126 14.64 -4.11 15.42
N GLY A 127 14.38 -4.49 16.68
CA GLY A 127 14.31 -3.58 17.83
C GLY A 127 12.89 -3.17 18.25
N ALA A 128 11.84 -3.65 17.57
CA ALA A 128 10.45 -3.40 17.97
C ALA A 128 9.95 -4.37 19.05
N THR A 129 9.11 -3.90 19.96
CA THR A 129 8.36 -4.76 20.90
C THR A 129 7.18 -5.41 20.19
N ASN A 130 6.57 -4.73 19.22
CA ASN A 130 5.53 -5.27 18.36
C ASN A 130 5.60 -4.67 16.95
N THR A 131 5.18 -5.44 15.95
CA THR A 131 4.95 -4.94 14.59
C THR A 131 3.54 -5.30 14.17
N LEU A 132 2.74 -4.29 13.87
CA LEU A 132 1.47 -4.39 13.18
C LEU A 132 1.71 -4.34 11.66
N THR A 133 0.88 -5.05 10.89
CA THR A 133 1.07 -5.20 9.44
C THR A 133 -0.27 -5.22 8.71
N CYS A 134 -0.29 -4.70 7.49
CA CYS A 134 -1.38 -4.86 6.52
C CYS A 134 -0.94 -5.88 5.45
N GLU A 135 -1.62 -7.01 5.34
CA GLU A 135 -1.32 -8.09 4.40
C GLU A 135 -2.40 -8.19 3.32
N ALA A 136 -2.04 -7.96 2.06
CA ALA A 136 -2.92 -8.10 0.89
C ALA A 136 -2.70 -9.45 0.18
N MET A 137 -3.71 -9.92 -0.56
CA MET A 137 -3.58 -11.03 -1.51
C MET A 137 -3.43 -10.49 -2.94
N MET A 138 -2.42 -10.95 -3.66
CA MET A 138 -2.24 -10.66 -5.08
C MET A 138 -3.03 -11.64 -5.95
N ARG A 139 -3.25 -11.35 -7.24
CA ARG A 139 -4.05 -12.23 -8.11
C ARG A 139 -3.47 -13.65 -8.26
N ASP A 140 -2.16 -13.82 -8.09
CA ASP A 140 -1.49 -15.13 -8.08
C ASP A 140 -1.59 -15.89 -6.74
N GLY A 141 -2.40 -15.40 -5.80
CA GLY A 141 -2.68 -16.03 -4.51
C GLY A 141 -1.64 -15.77 -3.43
N LYS A 142 -0.51 -15.11 -3.76
CA LYS A 142 0.53 -14.80 -2.77
C LYS A 142 0.18 -13.58 -1.93
N ALA A 143 0.68 -13.60 -0.70
CA ALA A 143 0.61 -12.49 0.23
C ALA A 143 1.64 -11.40 -0.11
N LEU A 144 1.25 -10.14 0.10
CA LEU A 144 2.11 -8.98 0.04
C LEU A 144 1.88 -8.11 1.28
N GLN A 145 2.94 -7.84 2.05
CA GLN A 145 2.91 -6.83 3.10
C GLN A 145 2.85 -5.46 2.44
N MET A 146 1.77 -4.72 2.69
CA MET A 146 1.50 -3.42 2.08
C MET A 146 1.99 -2.24 2.93
N GLY A 147 2.08 -2.43 4.24
CA GLY A 147 2.55 -1.42 5.20
C GLY A 147 2.72 -2.00 6.61
N THR A 148 3.51 -1.32 7.43
CA THR A 148 3.78 -1.72 8.82
C THR A 148 3.74 -0.55 9.78
N SER A 149 3.30 -0.83 11.01
CA SER A 149 3.32 0.11 12.13
C SER A 149 3.91 -0.58 13.34
N HIS A 150 4.92 0.01 13.95
CA HIS A 150 5.81 -0.61 14.92
C HIS A 150 5.68 0.09 16.27
N GLU A 151 5.48 -0.70 17.32
CA GLU A 151 5.70 -0.27 18.69
C GLU A 151 7.15 -0.59 19.01
N LEU A 152 7.96 0.46 19.26
CA LEU A 152 9.39 0.30 19.54
C LEU A 152 9.68 0.21 21.04
N GLY A 153 8.64 0.38 21.87
CA GLY A 153 8.75 0.49 23.31
C GLY A 153 9.68 1.64 23.69
N GLN A 154 10.58 1.39 24.64
CA GLN A 154 11.63 2.34 25.02
C GLN A 154 13.02 1.92 24.49
N ASN A 155 13.10 1.00 23.53
CA ASN A 155 14.39 0.45 23.08
C ASN A 155 15.29 1.53 22.46
N PHE A 156 14.73 2.31 21.52
CA PHE A 156 15.43 3.44 20.92
C PHE A 156 15.59 4.60 21.90
N ALA A 157 14.61 4.82 22.79
CA ALA A 157 14.73 5.84 23.82
C ALA A 157 15.91 5.58 24.76
N ARG A 158 16.16 4.32 25.15
CA ARG A 158 17.34 3.93 25.92
C ARG A 158 18.64 4.09 25.13
N ALA A 159 18.63 3.76 23.84
CA ALA A 159 19.83 3.82 23.01
C ALA A 159 20.28 5.26 22.70
N PHE A 160 19.34 6.18 22.51
CA PHE A 160 19.61 7.57 22.11
C PHE A 160 19.32 8.60 23.20
N ASP A 161 19.04 8.14 24.44
CA ASP A 161 18.69 8.99 25.59
C ASP A 161 17.50 9.92 25.34
N ILE A 162 16.43 9.38 24.74
CA ILE A 162 15.19 10.12 24.42
C ILE A 162 14.32 10.17 25.68
N GLY A 163 14.59 11.15 26.54
CA GLY A 163 13.87 11.36 27.79
C GLY A 163 13.08 12.67 27.85
N TYR A 164 12.23 12.79 28.87
CA TYR A 164 11.50 14.01 29.18
C TYR A 164 11.34 14.18 30.69
N GLN A 165 11.16 15.42 31.15
CA GLN A 165 10.73 15.71 32.51
C GLN A 165 9.21 15.63 32.62
N ASP A 166 8.67 14.80 33.52
CA ASP A 166 7.23 14.67 33.75
C ASP A 166 6.65 15.83 34.59
N GLU A 167 5.34 15.78 34.84
CA GLU A 167 4.63 16.82 35.61
C GLU A 167 5.12 16.95 37.07
N HIS A 168 5.78 15.91 37.60
CA HIS A 168 6.37 15.88 38.93
C HIS A 168 7.83 16.30 38.95
N GLY A 169 8.41 16.60 37.79
CA GLY A 169 9.81 16.98 37.65
C GLY A 169 10.76 15.79 37.54
N GLU A 170 10.26 14.56 37.45
CA GLU A 170 11.08 13.35 37.32
C GLU A 170 11.42 13.06 35.86
N ARG A 171 12.60 12.48 35.62
CA ARG A 171 13.05 12.12 34.27
C ARG A 171 12.49 10.76 33.88
N GLN A 172 11.71 10.73 32.80
CA GLN A 172 11.14 9.53 32.20
C GLN A 172 11.75 9.29 30.80
N LEU A 173 11.65 8.06 30.30
CA LEU A 173 11.99 7.72 28.91
C LEU A 173 10.73 7.71 28.04
N CYS A 174 10.86 8.21 26.80
CA CYS A 174 9.77 8.21 25.85
C CYS A 174 9.44 6.78 25.35
N TRP A 175 8.18 6.57 25.03
CA TRP A 175 7.69 5.40 24.29
C TRP A 175 7.64 5.75 22.81
N THR A 176 8.39 5.04 21.97
CA THR A 176 8.52 5.39 20.56
C THR A 176 7.78 4.44 19.63
N THR A 177 7.34 4.96 18.49
CA THR A 177 6.73 4.19 17.41
C THR A 177 7.37 4.57 16.07
N SER A 178 7.45 3.61 15.15
CA SER A 178 7.87 3.85 13.75
C SER A 178 6.85 3.22 12.81
N TRP A 179 6.58 3.79 11.66
CA TRP A 179 5.61 3.25 10.69
C TRP A 179 6.00 3.64 9.28
N GLY A 180 5.71 2.77 8.30
CA GLY A 180 6.10 3.05 6.94
C GLY A 180 5.37 2.27 5.86
N VAL A 181 5.32 2.89 4.69
CA VAL A 181 4.87 2.32 3.42
C VAL A 181 5.81 2.74 2.31
N SER A 182 6.04 1.88 1.32
CA SER A 182 6.93 2.17 0.19
C SER A 182 6.20 2.11 -1.14
N THR A 183 6.95 2.35 -2.22
CA THR A 183 6.50 2.09 -3.60
C THR A 183 5.98 0.66 -3.83
N ARG A 184 6.22 -0.26 -2.89
CA ARG A 184 5.63 -1.61 -2.87
C ARG A 184 4.11 -1.59 -3.02
N MET A 185 3.42 -0.57 -2.49
CA MET A 185 1.98 -0.41 -2.70
C MET A 185 1.60 -0.26 -4.18
N MET A 186 2.43 0.38 -5.01
CA MET A 186 2.20 0.46 -6.46
C MET A 186 2.33 -0.92 -7.12
N GLY A 187 3.33 -1.71 -6.71
CA GLY A 187 3.45 -3.09 -7.15
C GLY A 187 2.23 -3.92 -6.75
N GLY A 188 1.75 -3.75 -5.51
CA GLY A 188 0.52 -4.36 -5.01
C GLY A 188 -0.71 -4.00 -5.85
N LEU A 189 -0.91 -2.71 -6.18
CA LEU A 189 -2.01 -2.26 -7.03
C LEU A 189 -1.98 -2.92 -8.40
N ILE A 190 -0.81 -2.99 -9.04
CA ILE A 190 -0.66 -3.62 -10.36
C ILE A 190 -1.01 -5.10 -10.27
N MET A 191 -0.50 -5.81 -9.27
CA MET A 191 -0.70 -7.26 -9.11
C MET A 191 -2.10 -7.64 -8.56
N ALA A 192 -2.80 -6.72 -7.90
CA ALA A 192 -4.16 -6.92 -7.40
C ALA A 192 -5.21 -6.72 -8.50
N HIS A 193 -5.01 -5.75 -9.40
CA HIS A 193 -6.04 -5.34 -10.37
C HIS A 193 -5.71 -5.63 -11.83
N GLY A 194 -4.43 -5.65 -12.21
CA GLY A 194 -4.01 -5.82 -13.60
C GLY A 194 -4.54 -7.11 -14.21
N ASP A 195 -4.80 -7.10 -15.51
CA ASP A 195 -5.36 -8.21 -16.28
C ASP A 195 -4.65 -8.38 -17.63
N ASP A 196 -5.14 -9.30 -18.47
CA ASP A 196 -4.55 -9.63 -19.78
C ASP A 196 -4.60 -8.45 -20.76
N ALA A 197 -5.45 -7.45 -20.52
CA ALA A 197 -5.55 -6.21 -21.29
C ALA A 197 -4.67 -5.08 -20.72
N GLY A 198 -3.87 -5.35 -19.68
CA GLY A 198 -2.87 -4.43 -19.12
C GLY A 198 -3.23 -3.90 -17.73
N LEU A 199 -2.92 -2.63 -17.49
CA LEU A 199 -3.23 -2.00 -16.19
C LEU A 199 -4.75 -1.84 -16.02
N ARG A 200 -5.21 -1.95 -14.78
CA ARG A 200 -6.57 -1.63 -14.37
C ARG A 200 -6.47 -0.79 -13.09
N VAL A 201 -6.60 0.52 -13.23
CA VAL A 201 -6.28 1.45 -12.14
C VAL A 201 -7.57 1.92 -11.45
N PRO A 202 -7.67 1.84 -10.10
CA PRO A 202 -8.82 2.36 -9.38
C PRO A 202 -9.06 3.85 -9.68
N PRO A 203 -10.31 4.26 -9.95
CA PRO A 203 -10.65 5.65 -10.30
C PRO A 203 -10.09 6.72 -9.35
N ARG A 204 -10.00 6.44 -8.05
CA ARG A 204 -9.49 7.43 -7.07
C ARG A 204 -8.00 7.76 -7.27
N VAL A 205 -7.20 6.83 -7.75
CA VAL A 205 -5.75 7.03 -7.99
C VAL A 205 -5.34 7.13 -9.46
N ALA A 206 -6.28 6.94 -10.39
CA ALA A 206 -6.01 7.08 -11.81
C ALA A 206 -5.58 8.52 -12.16
N ALA A 207 -4.39 8.69 -12.75
CA ALA A 207 -3.89 10.00 -13.18
C ALA A 207 -4.81 10.64 -14.24
N VAL A 208 -5.36 9.80 -15.13
CA VAL A 208 -6.44 10.13 -16.05
C VAL A 208 -7.59 9.18 -15.73
N GLN A 209 -8.72 9.72 -15.29
CA GLN A 209 -9.96 8.99 -15.01
C GLN A 209 -10.78 8.75 -16.28
N ALA A 210 -10.80 9.73 -17.18
CA ALA A 210 -11.51 9.63 -18.45
C ALA A 210 -10.68 10.14 -19.62
N VAL A 211 -10.63 9.40 -20.73
CA VAL A 211 -10.09 9.92 -21.99
C VAL A 211 -11.25 10.23 -22.95
N VAL A 212 -11.32 11.47 -23.43
CA VAL A 212 -12.23 11.86 -24.52
C VAL A 212 -11.52 11.55 -25.83
N LEU A 213 -11.99 10.53 -26.55
CA LEU A 213 -11.33 9.98 -27.73
C LEU A 213 -12.16 10.28 -28.99
N VAL A 214 -11.63 11.13 -29.85
CA VAL A 214 -12.25 11.44 -31.15
C VAL A 214 -12.10 10.23 -32.07
N VAL A 215 -13.21 9.69 -32.56
CA VAL A 215 -13.23 8.50 -33.44
C VAL A 215 -12.75 8.86 -34.85
N LYS A 216 -13.32 9.92 -35.42
CA LYS A 216 -13.01 10.45 -36.75
C LYS A 216 -13.39 11.93 -36.77
N ASP A 217 -12.64 12.72 -37.50
CA ASP A 217 -12.94 14.13 -37.71
C ASP A 217 -12.41 14.58 -39.08
N GLU A 218 -13.24 15.23 -39.88
CA GLU A 218 -12.89 15.68 -41.23
C GLU A 218 -12.81 17.21 -41.35
N ASP A 219 -13.67 17.92 -40.61
CA ASP A 219 -13.83 19.38 -40.68
C ASP A 219 -13.51 20.10 -39.35
N GLY A 220 -13.16 19.35 -38.30
CA GLY A 220 -12.84 19.89 -36.97
C GLY A 220 -14.03 19.96 -36.03
N SER A 221 -15.25 19.69 -36.51
CA SER A 221 -16.48 19.82 -35.72
C SER A 221 -16.52 18.83 -34.55
N VAL A 222 -16.08 17.58 -34.77
CA VAL A 222 -16.08 16.54 -33.75
C VAL A 222 -15.06 16.86 -32.65
N THR A 223 -13.88 17.35 -33.03
CA THR A 223 -12.85 17.77 -32.08
C THR A 223 -13.31 18.96 -31.25
N GLN A 224 -14.07 19.90 -31.82
CA GLN A 224 -14.61 21.02 -31.05
C GLN A 224 -15.59 20.53 -29.98
N VAL A 225 -16.55 19.68 -30.33
CA VAL A 225 -17.48 19.08 -29.35
C VAL A 225 -16.71 18.30 -28.29
N ALA A 226 -15.69 17.53 -28.67
CA ALA A 226 -14.86 16.79 -27.73
C ALA A 226 -14.11 17.69 -26.73
N ARG A 227 -13.72 18.92 -27.12
CA ARG A 227 -13.14 19.92 -26.21
C ARG A 227 -14.18 20.45 -25.23
N ASP A 228 -15.38 20.77 -25.71
CA ASP A 228 -16.45 21.27 -24.86
C ASP A 228 -16.84 20.22 -23.80
N LEU A 229 -16.86 18.92 -24.18
CA LEU A 229 -17.08 17.81 -23.24
C LEU A 229 -15.92 17.63 -22.25
N LEU A 230 -14.67 17.81 -22.71
CA LEU A 230 -13.50 17.77 -21.83
C LEU A 230 -13.59 18.84 -20.74
N ASP A 231 -13.96 20.06 -21.11
CA ASP A 231 -14.07 21.20 -20.19
C ASP A 231 -15.19 20.93 -19.17
N GLY A 232 -16.37 20.48 -19.61
CA GLY A 232 -17.47 20.12 -18.72
C GLY A 232 -17.13 19.00 -17.74
N LEU A 233 -16.39 17.97 -18.19
CA LEU A 233 -15.90 16.90 -17.31
C LEU A 233 -14.89 17.43 -16.29
N THR A 234 -13.95 18.27 -16.72
CA THR A 234 -12.95 18.89 -15.84
C THR A 234 -13.61 19.75 -14.77
N GLU A 235 -14.61 20.56 -15.14
CA GLU A 235 -15.40 21.39 -14.22
C GLU A 235 -16.18 20.55 -13.19
N SER A 236 -16.59 19.34 -13.57
CA SER A 236 -17.22 18.37 -12.65
C SER A 236 -16.24 17.63 -11.73
N GLY A 237 -14.94 17.91 -11.84
CA GLY A 237 -13.88 17.31 -11.01
C GLY A 237 -13.30 16.00 -11.57
N VAL A 238 -13.68 15.59 -12.78
CA VAL A 238 -13.11 14.41 -13.45
C VAL A 238 -11.76 14.76 -14.04
N ARG A 239 -10.71 14.01 -13.69
CA ARG A 239 -9.38 14.14 -14.30
C ARG A 239 -9.41 13.54 -15.70
N CYS A 240 -9.64 14.36 -16.72
CA CYS A 240 -9.78 13.89 -18.08
C CYS A 240 -8.69 14.38 -19.05
N ARG A 241 -8.59 13.74 -20.21
CA ARG A 241 -7.66 14.12 -21.28
C ARG A 241 -8.29 13.93 -22.65
N LEU A 242 -8.01 14.84 -23.57
CA LEU A 242 -8.41 14.72 -24.97
C LEU A 242 -7.37 13.95 -25.79
N ASP A 243 -7.85 13.03 -26.60
CA ASP A 243 -7.11 12.40 -27.69
C ASP A 243 -7.84 12.61 -29.02
N ALA A 244 -7.37 13.62 -29.76
CA ALA A 244 -7.84 13.98 -31.10
C ALA A 244 -6.87 13.58 -32.21
N GLN A 245 -5.97 12.61 -31.98
CA GLN A 245 -4.94 12.20 -32.94
C GLN A 245 -5.50 11.27 -34.04
N VAL A 246 -6.45 11.76 -34.83
CA VAL A 246 -7.19 11.00 -35.84
C VAL A 246 -6.32 10.42 -36.96
N ALA A 247 -5.07 10.89 -37.12
CA ALA A 247 -4.09 10.30 -38.02
C ALA A 247 -3.69 8.87 -37.61
N THR A 248 -3.80 8.54 -36.31
CA THR A 248 -3.62 7.17 -35.81
C THR A 248 -4.99 6.49 -35.70
N GLY A 249 -5.07 5.25 -36.20
CA GLY A 249 -6.32 4.47 -36.20
C GLY A 249 -6.95 4.38 -34.82
N PHE A 250 -8.26 4.61 -34.75
CA PHE A 250 -9.02 4.63 -33.49
C PHE A 250 -8.76 3.40 -32.60
N GLY A 251 -8.80 2.20 -33.19
CA GLY A 251 -8.58 0.96 -32.43
C GLY A 251 -7.22 0.92 -31.72
N ARG A 252 -6.15 1.41 -32.37
CA ARG A 252 -4.82 1.48 -31.77
C ARG A 252 -4.79 2.42 -30.58
N ARG A 253 -5.38 3.61 -30.72
CA ARG A 253 -5.46 4.60 -29.63
C ARG A 253 -6.31 4.08 -28.47
N ALA A 254 -7.44 3.44 -28.76
CA ALA A 254 -8.31 2.81 -27.76
C ALA A 254 -7.54 1.77 -26.94
N THR A 255 -6.82 0.86 -27.59
CA THR A 255 -5.95 -0.13 -26.91
C THR A 255 -4.82 0.53 -26.11
N ASP A 256 -4.19 1.58 -26.64
CA ASP A 256 -3.13 2.30 -25.92
C ASP A 256 -3.62 2.93 -24.61
N TRP A 257 -4.90 3.33 -24.52
CA TRP A 257 -5.52 3.83 -23.28
C TRP A 257 -5.98 2.70 -22.35
N GLU A 258 -6.45 1.59 -22.90
CA GLU A 258 -6.79 0.37 -22.13
C GLU A 258 -5.56 -0.22 -21.44
N LEU A 259 -4.43 -0.32 -22.15
CA LEU A 259 -3.16 -0.81 -21.60
C LEU A 259 -2.66 0.05 -20.42
N LYS A 260 -2.92 1.37 -20.48
CA LYS A 260 -2.58 2.31 -19.40
C LYS A 260 -3.58 2.26 -18.22
N GLY A 261 -4.68 1.54 -18.37
CA GLY A 261 -5.70 1.36 -17.33
C GLY A 261 -6.53 2.60 -17.03
N VAL A 262 -6.72 3.49 -18.01
CA VAL A 262 -7.64 4.62 -17.86
C VAL A 262 -9.05 4.08 -17.63
N PRO A 263 -9.74 4.45 -16.52
CA PRO A 263 -11.03 3.88 -16.16
C PRO A 263 -12.11 4.03 -17.24
N LEU A 264 -12.26 5.23 -17.79
CA LEU A 264 -13.27 5.54 -18.80
C LEU A 264 -12.67 6.00 -20.11
N ARG A 265 -13.23 5.51 -21.21
CA ARG A 265 -13.03 6.07 -22.54
C ARG A 265 -14.35 6.58 -23.08
N ILE A 266 -14.39 7.86 -23.45
CA ILE A 266 -15.55 8.53 -24.01
C ILE A 266 -15.30 8.67 -25.50
N GLU A 267 -15.96 7.83 -26.29
CA GLU A 267 -15.81 7.77 -27.74
C GLU A 267 -16.73 8.81 -28.38
N VAL A 268 -16.14 9.77 -29.09
CA VAL A 268 -16.85 10.89 -29.74
C VAL A 268 -16.74 10.73 -31.25
N GLY A 269 -17.83 10.33 -31.90
CA GLY A 269 -17.87 10.08 -33.34
C GLY A 269 -18.99 10.86 -34.04
N PRO A 270 -18.85 11.15 -35.35
CA PRO A 270 -19.82 11.96 -36.09
C PRO A 270 -21.21 11.31 -36.13
N ARG A 271 -21.30 9.98 -36.12
CA ARG A 271 -22.58 9.25 -36.10
C ARG A 271 -23.32 9.47 -34.78
N ASP A 272 -22.67 9.21 -33.66
CA ASP A 272 -23.30 9.32 -32.33
C ASP A 272 -23.64 10.77 -31.99
N LEU A 273 -22.80 11.73 -32.40
CA LEU A 273 -23.09 13.15 -32.27
C LEU A 273 -24.33 13.58 -33.07
N GLY A 274 -24.56 12.99 -34.25
CA GLY A 274 -25.80 13.21 -35.03
C GLY A 274 -27.07 12.77 -34.30
N GLU A 275 -26.93 11.87 -33.32
CA GLU A 275 -28.00 11.40 -32.43
C GLU A 275 -27.99 12.10 -31.06
N GLY A 276 -27.10 13.07 -30.83
CA GLY A 276 -26.98 13.79 -29.56
C GLY A 276 -26.27 13.00 -28.45
N ARG A 277 -25.45 12.00 -28.81
CA ARG A 277 -24.88 11.02 -27.89
C ARG A 277 -23.38 10.84 -28.03
N VAL A 278 -22.79 10.22 -27.02
CA VAL A 278 -21.43 9.65 -27.01
C VAL A 278 -21.48 8.23 -26.47
N VAL A 279 -20.40 7.46 -26.63
CA VAL A 279 -20.27 6.12 -26.03
C VAL A 279 -19.27 6.14 -24.90
N ILE A 280 -19.66 5.67 -23.72
CA ILE A 280 -18.77 5.46 -22.58
C ILE A 280 -18.35 4.00 -22.55
N ALA A 281 -17.06 3.72 -22.68
CA ALA A 281 -16.46 2.41 -22.52
C ALA A 281 -15.77 2.30 -21.16
N ARG A 282 -16.11 1.24 -20.41
CA ARG A 282 -15.57 0.93 -19.08
C ARG A 282 -14.35 0.02 -19.16
N ARG A 283 -13.28 0.35 -18.43
CA ARG A 283 -12.06 -0.48 -18.39
C ARG A 283 -12.19 -1.74 -17.54
N ASP A 284 -13.00 -1.71 -16.49
CA ASP A 284 -13.16 -2.83 -15.55
C ASP A 284 -13.98 -3.99 -16.13
N THR A 285 -15.01 -3.69 -16.93
CA THR A 285 -15.92 -4.70 -17.52
C THR A 285 -15.80 -4.84 -19.04
N GLY A 286 -15.26 -3.83 -19.73
CA GLY A 286 -15.29 -3.73 -21.20
C GLY A 286 -16.65 -3.31 -21.77
N GLU A 287 -17.64 -3.05 -20.91
CA GLU A 287 -18.98 -2.63 -21.33
C GLU A 287 -18.94 -1.26 -22.03
N LYS A 288 -19.77 -1.12 -23.06
CA LYS A 288 -19.99 0.14 -23.77
C LYS A 288 -21.44 0.59 -23.64
N VAL A 289 -21.64 1.80 -23.14
CA VAL A 289 -22.95 2.36 -22.87
C VAL A 289 -23.12 3.68 -23.64
N PRO A 290 -24.17 3.83 -24.47
CA PRO A 290 -24.49 5.13 -25.05
C PRO A 290 -24.96 6.11 -23.97
N CYS A 291 -24.56 7.37 -24.07
CA CYS A 291 -24.87 8.42 -23.11
C CYS A 291 -25.25 9.70 -23.84
N GLU A 292 -26.37 10.31 -23.44
CA GLU A 292 -26.79 11.63 -23.94
C GLU A 292 -25.77 12.69 -23.52
N LEU A 293 -25.46 13.63 -24.42
CA LEU A 293 -24.44 14.66 -24.16
C LEU A 293 -24.70 15.46 -22.87
N GLY A 294 -25.97 15.79 -22.59
CA GLY A 294 -26.36 16.54 -21.40
C GLY A 294 -26.21 15.77 -20.08
N GLU A 295 -26.10 14.44 -20.13
CA GLU A 295 -25.97 13.58 -18.94
C GLU A 295 -24.53 13.13 -18.69
N LEU A 296 -23.60 13.41 -19.62
CA LEU A 296 -22.26 12.85 -19.62
C LEU A 296 -21.51 13.09 -18.31
N ASN A 297 -21.51 14.32 -17.80
CA ASN A 297 -20.74 14.68 -16.60
C ASN A 297 -21.23 13.90 -15.37
N LEU A 298 -22.55 13.87 -15.17
CA LEU A 298 -23.17 13.14 -14.07
C LEU A 298 -22.94 11.63 -14.21
N ARG A 299 -23.11 11.09 -15.43
CA ARG A 299 -22.96 9.66 -15.69
C ARG A 299 -21.51 9.20 -15.55
N ALA A 300 -20.54 9.99 -16.03
CA ALA A 300 -19.12 9.69 -15.88
C ALA A 300 -18.71 9.64 -14.39
N ALA A 301 -19.11 10.64 -13.60
CA ALA A 301 -18.84 10.65 -12.16
C ALA A 301 -19.46 9.45 -11.45
N ALA A 302 -20.72 9.11 -11.75
CA ALA A 302 -21.40 7.96 -11.19
C ALA A 302 -20.69 6.64 -11.54
N ILE A 303 -20.32 6.44 -12.81
CA ILE A 303 -19.62 5.22 -13.24
C ILE A 303 -18.25 5.12 -12.57
N LEU A 304 -17.50 6.21 -12.40
CA LEU A 304 -16.21 6.18 -11.70
C LEU A 304 -16.37 5.73 -10.24
N GLU A 305 -17.41 6.16 -9.53
CA GLU A 305 -17.67 5.69 -8.16
C GLU A 305 -18.12 4.21 -8.15
N GLU A 306 -19.02 3.82 -9.07
CA GLU A 306 -19.42 2.42 -9.25
C GLU A 306 -18.21 1.50 -9.53
N MET A 307 -17.28 1.95 -10.38
CA MET A 307 -16.05 1.21 -10.68
C MET A 307 -15.16 1.08 -9.45
N GLN A 308 -14.98 2.14 -8.66
CA GLN A 308 -14.16 2.09 -7.44
C GLN A 308 -14.72 1.06 -6.45
N LEU A 309 -16.03 1.10 -6.20
CA LEU A 309 -16.72 0.17 -5.30
C LEU A 309 -16.71 -1.26 -5.84
N GLY A 310 -16.99 -1.42 -7.14
CA GLY A 310 -16.99 -2.73 -7.80
C GLY A 310 -15.62 -3.40 -7.82
N MET A 311 -14.53 -2.63 -8.02
CA MET A 311 -13.16 -3.15 -7.94
C MET A 311 -12.83 -3.64 -6.53
N LEU A 312 -13.21 -2.88 -5.49
CA LEU A 312 -12.98 -3.29 -4.10
C LEU A 312 -13.76 -4.58 -3.77
N GLU A 313 -15.03 -4.64 -4.16
CA GLU A 313 -15.86 -5.82 -3.89
C GLU A 313 -15.35 -7.06 -4.64
N GLN A 314 -14.94 -6.90 -5.91
CA GLN A 314 -14.30 -7.98 -6.66
C GLN A 314 -13.03 -8.48 -5.95
N SER A 315 -12.12 -7.57 -5.58
CA SER A 315 -10.89 -7.97 -4.88
C SER A 315 -11.16 -8.61 -3.52
N ARG A 316 -12.23 -8.21 -2.82
CA ARG A 316 -12.66 -8.81 -1.54
C ARG A 316 -13.18 -10.22 -1.75
N SER A 317 -14.10 -10.41 -2.69
CA SER A 317 -14.61 -11.73 -3.07
C SER A 317 -13.48 -12.66 -3.50
N ASP A 318 -12.53 -12.18 -4.31
CA ASP A 318 -11.39 -12.95 -4.80
C ASP A 318 -10.43 -13.37 -3.67
N ARG A 319 -10.24 -12.51 -2.66
CA ARG A 319 -9.44 -12.82 -1.46
C ARG A 319 -10.16 -13.85 -0.60
N ASP A 320 -11.44 -13.64 -0.32
CA ASP A 320 -12.23 -14.44 0.59
C ASP A 320 -12.44 -15.86 0.03
N ALA A 321 -12.68 -15.99 -1.28
CA ALA A 321 -12.76 -17.29 -1.97
C ALA A 321 -11.45 -18.10 -1.93
N ARG A 322 -10.32 -17.46 -1.59
CA ARG A 322 -9.00 -18.08 -1.47
C ARG A 322 -8.43 -17.97 -0.05
N THR A 323 -9.28 -17.73 0.93
CA THR A 323 -8.92 -17.75 2.35
C THR A 323 -9.63 -18.91 3.01
N PHE A 324 -8.86 -19.84 3.57
CA PHE A 324 -9.39 -21.09 4.09
C PHE A 324 -9.10 -21.21 5.58
N ASP A 325 -10.13 -21.45 6.40
CA ASP A 325 -9.94 -21.88 7.78
C ASP A 325 -9.51 -23.35 7.81
N VAL A 326 -8.41 -23.65 8.48
CA VAL A 326 -7.77 -24.97 8.50
C VAL A 326 -7.39 -25.36 9.92
N SER A 327 -7.26 -26.67 10.18
CA SER A 327 -7.01 -27.21 11.52
C SER A 327 -5.64 -27.87 11.67
N SER A 328 -4.95 -28.16 10.55
CA SER A 328 -3.66 -28.85 10.54
C SER A 328 -2.63 -28.19 9.62
N ILE A 329 -1.35 -28.47 9.87
CA ILE A 329 -0.23 -27.99 9.03
C ILE A 329 -0.37 -28.52 7.60
N ALA A 330 -0.86 -29.74 7.40
CA ALA A 330 -1.05 -30.32 6.08
C ALA A 330 -2.11 -29.55 5.27
N GLU A 331 -3.26 -29.25 5.88
CA GLU A 331 -4.31 -28.42 5.27
C GLU A 331 -3.80 -26.99 5.01
N ALA A 332 -3.04 -26.42 5.94
CA ALA A 332 -2.44 -25.10 5.76
C ALA A 332 -1.48 -25.04 4.56
N ARG A 333 -0.71 -26.10 4.33
CA ARG A 333 0.17 -26.22 3.16
C ARG A 333 -0.60 -26.25 1.84
N GLU A 334 -1.70 -26.98 1.81
CA GLU A 334 -2.56 -27.07 0.63
C GLU A 334 -3.23 -25.72 0.34
N ALA A 335 -3.85 -25.10 1.34
CA ALA A 335 -4.49 -23.80 1.23
C ALA A 335 -3.51 -22.68 0.83
N ALA A 336 -2.31 -22.64 1.43
CA ALA A 336 -1.30 -21.63 1.14
C ALA A 336 -0.67 -21.74 -0.27
N SER A 337 -1.01 -22.78 -1.03
CA SER A 337 -0.57 -22.93 -2.42
C SER A 337 -1.34 -22.01 -3.39
N THR A 338 -2.57 -21.63 -3.04
CA THR A 338 -3.47 -20.82 -3.87
C THR A 338 -3.97 -19.56 -3.17
N GLY A 339 -3.72 -19.38 -1.88
CA GLY A 339 -4.17 -18.22 -1.13
C GLY A 339 -3.69 -18.15 0.32
N PHE A 340 -4.57 -17.74 1.22
CA PHE A 340 -4.32 -17.70 2.65
C PHE A 340 -4.89 -18.92 3.36
N ALA A 341 -4.18 -19.41 4.38
CA ALA A 341 -4.74 -20.31 5.37
C ALA A 341 -4.83 -19.61 6.73
N ARG A 342 -5.98 -19.71 7.39
CA ARG A 342 -6.24 -19.28 8.75
C ARG A 342 -6.16 -20.51 9.65
N ILE A 343 -5.07 -20.63 10.40
CA ILE A 343 -4.80 -21.79 11.26
C ILE A 343 -4.75 -21.37 12.73
N PRO A 344 -5.35 -22.11 13.68
CA PRO A 344 -5.19 -21.82 15.10
C PRO A 344 -3.70 -21.73 15.47
N TRP A 345 -3.33 -20.66 16.18
CA TRP A 345 -1.92 -20.40 16.50
C TRP A 345 -1.28 -21.55 17.28
N ALA A 346 -2.04 -22.14 18.21
CA ALA A 346 -1.62 -23.31 18.97
C ALA A 346 -1.25 -24.53 18.09
N ALA A 347 -1.83 -24.66 16.90
CA ALA A 347 -1.49 -25.76 15.97
C ALA A 347 -0.12 -25.59 15.31
N LEU A 348 0.53 -24.42 15.46
CA LEU A 348 1.88 -24.15 14.96
C LEU A 348 2.98 -24.25 16.03
N ALA A 349 2.63 -24.43 17.31
CA ALA A 349 3.55 -24.40 18.45
C ALA A 349 4.67 -25.45 18.37
N ASP A 350 4.37 -26.65 17.87
CA ASP A 350 5.32 -27.77 17.80
C ASP A 350 6.16 -27.77 16.51
N GLY A 351 6.82 -26.64 16.22
CA GLY A 351 7.68 -26.48 15.05
C GLY A 351 6.92 -26.39 13.72
N GLY A 352 5.62 -26.10 13.76
CA GLY A 352 4.79 -25.95 12.56
C GLY A 352 5.25 -24.78 11.68
N ILE A 353 5.76 -23.71 12.30
CA ILE A 353 6.34 -22.55 11.61
C ILE A 353 7.50 -22.99 10.72
N ASP A 354 8.46 -23.75 11.27
CA ASP A 354 9.64 -24.23 10.55
C ASP A 354 9.28 -25.24 9.45
N GLN A 355 8.23 -26.05 9.66
CA GLN A 355 7.73 -26.96 8.64
C GLN A 355 7.16 -26.21 7.44
N LEU A 356 6.33 -25.18 7.68
CA LEU A 356 5.80 -24.32 6.62
C LEU A 356 6.91 -23.55 5.89
N ALA A 357 7.91 -23.05 6.63
CA ALA A 357 9.01 -22.27 6.08
C ALA A 357 9.83 -23.05 5.03
N LYS A 358 9.98 -24.38 5.19
CA LYS A 358 10.65 -25.26 4.21
C LYS A 358 9.98 -25.24 2.82
N GLU A 359 8.72 -24.82 2.74
CA GLU A 359 7.94 -24.72 1.50
C GLU A 359 7.65 -23.27 1.09
N ALA A 360 8.44 -22.33 1.63
CA ALA A 360 8.29 -20.89 1.42
C ALA A 360 6.91 -20.35 1.84
N ILE A 361 6.25 -21.01 2.80
CA ILE A 361 5.03 -20.54 3.45
C ILE A 361 5.45 -19.91 4.78
N THR A 362 5.00 -18.68 5.02
CA THR A 362 5.36 -17.91 6.22
C THR A 362 4.12 -17.50 6.99
N VAL A 363 4.27 -17.29 8.30
CA VAL A 363 3.24 -16.63 9.10
C VAL A 363 3.21 -15.16 8.72
N ARG A 364 2.09 -14.72 8.16
CA ARG A 364 1.88 -13.37 7.66
C ARG A 364 1.52 -12.44 8.81
N CYS A 365 0.57 -12.84 9.65
CA CYS A 365 0.25 -12.14 10.88
C CYS A 365 -0.58 -13.04 11.81
N LEU A 366 -0.64 -12.66 13.09
CA LEU A 366 -1.55 -13.17 14.09
C LEU A 366 -2.76 -12.24 14.21
N GLN A 367 -3.94 -12.83 14.27
CA GLN A 367 -5.21 -12.17 14.51
C GLN A 367 -5.88 -12.73 15.77
N SER A 368 -6.76 -11.94 16.38
CA SER A 368 -7.63 -12.45 17.46
C SER A 368 -8.57 -13.55 16.92
N ALA A 369 -9.20 -14.30 17.82
CA ALA A 369 -10.20 -15.31 17.46
C ALA A 369 -11.37 -14.72 16.64
N GLU A 370 -11.73 -13.47 16.89
CA GLU A 370 -12.80 -12.74 16.22
C GLU A 370 -12.32 -12.01 14.94
N GLY A 371 -11.03 -12.08 14.63
CA GLY A 371 -10.37 -11.28 13.60
C GLY A 371 -9.79 -9.96 14.12
N GLY A 372 -9.04 -9.26 13.29
CA GLY A 372 -8.35 -8.02 13.69
C GLY A 372 -7.08 -8.28 14.52
N LEU A 373 -6.62 -7.26 15.25
CA LEU A 373 -5.35 -7.32 15.97
C LEU A 373 -5.45 -8.23 17.21
N ALA A 374 -4.52 -9.18 17.33
CA ALA A 374 -4.28 -9.84 18.60
C ALA A 374 -3.77 -8.84 19.66
N GLN A 375 -4.05 -9.11 20.93
CA GLN A 375 -3.60 -8.33 22.09
C GLN A 375 -2.19 -8.73 22.52
N SER A 376 -1.81 -10.00 22.32
CA SER A 376 -0.48 -10.53 22.66
C SER A 376 -0.09 -11.69 21.76
N ASP A 377 1.15 -12.17 21.90
CA ASP A 377 1.66 -13.33 21.12
C ASP A 377 1.06 -14.66 21.56
N ASP A 378 0.61 -14.73 22.81
CA ASP A 378 0.08 -15.93 23.45
C ASP A 378 -1.43 -15.83 23.67
N GLU A 379 -2.11 -14.93 22.96
CA GLU A 379 -3.56 -14.75 23.10
C GLU A 379 -4.29 -16.07 22.87
N PRO A 380 -5.08 -16.56 23.84
CA PRO A 380 -5.84 -17.79 23.68
C PRO A 380 -6.81 -17.68 22.50
N GLY A 381 -6.75 -18.65 21.59
CA GLY A 381 -7.61 -18.68 20.41
C GLY A 381 -7.13 -17.80 19.26
N ALA A 382 -5.94 -17.19 19.36
CA ALA A 382 -5.34 -16.48 18.24
C ALA A 382 -5.25 -17.36 16.98
N VAL A 383 -5.41 -16.72 15.82
CA VAL A 383 -5.35 -17.35 14.51
C VAL A 383 -4.15 -16.80 13.76
N ALA A 384 -3.32 -17.69 13.24
CA ALA A 384 -2.23 -17.33 12.35
C ALA A 384 -2.74 -17.34 10.90
N LEU A 385 -2.52 -16.23 10.20
CA LEU A 385 -2.68 -16.17 8.76
C LEU A 385 -1.37 -16.60 8.12
N VAL A 386 -1.37 -17.66 7.31
CA VAL A 386 -0.19 -18.19 6.62
C VAL A 386 -0.39 -18.17 5.11
N ALA A 387 0.68 -17.88 4.37
CA ALA A 387 0.68 -17.92 2.90
C ALA A 387 2.10 -17.94 2.34
N ARG A 388 2.23 -18.30 1.06
CA ARG A 388 3.40 -17.92 0.27
C ARG A 388 3.40 -16.40 0.08
N SER A 389 4.56 -15.76 0.19
CA SER A 389 4.68 -14.30 0.10
C SER A 389 5.75 -13.84 -0.88
N TYR A 390 5.69 -12.56 -1.24
CA TYR A 390 6.67 -11.86 -2.08
C TYR A 390 7.94 -11.43 -1.37
#